data_AF-A0A0N9VWP6-F1
#
_entry.id   AF-A0A0N9VWP6-F1
#
_cell.length_a   1.000
_cell.length_b   1.000
_cell.length_c   1.000
_cell.angle_alpha   90.00
_cell.angle_beta   90.00
_cell.angle_gamma   90.00
#
_symmetry.space_group_name_H-M   'P 1'
#
loop_
_entity.id
_entity.type
_entity.pdbx_description
1 polymer ?
#
loop_
_entity_poly.entity_id
_entity_poly.type
_entity_poly.pdbx_seq_one_letter_code
_entity_poly.pdbx_strand_id
1 'polypeptide(L)' 'MKHELWLEPDGCQTFCLADAHGDGARRLLHEKAKLIWEVEAESHFVAMTKYYSYMDWGEYQTDFPEQDQIPYTEPGWSV' A
#
# COMPACT_ATOMS: atom_id res chain seq x y z
N MET A 1 2.95 -9.83 1.21
CA MET A 1 3.52 -8.72 1.99
C MET A 1 2.43 -7.90 2.59
N LYS A 2 2.73 -7.24 3.72
CA LYS A 2 1.73 -6.50 4.47
C LYS A 2 1.79 -5.01 4.12
N HIS A 3 0.64 -4.43 3.87
CA HIS A 3 0.44 -3.01 3.62
C HIS A 3 -0.33 -2.38 4.77
N GLU A 4 -0.04 -1.11 5.01
CA GLU A 4 -0.60 -0.28 6.06
C GLU A 4 -1.17 1.00 5.42
N LEU A 5 -2.41 1.32 5.79
CA LEU A 5 -3.06 2.57 5.44
C LEU A 5 -3.10 3.49 6.66
N TRP A 6 -2.38 4.59 6.54
CA TRP A 6 -2.30 5.63 7.55
C TRP A 6 -3.16 6.83 7.14
N LEU A 7 -3.94 7.35 8.08
CA LEU A 7 -4.74 8.56 7.92
C LEU A 7 -4.11 9.70 8.72
N GLU A 8 -3.77 10.76 8.02
CA GLU A 8 -3.20 11.98 8.58
C GLU A 8 -4.31 12.90 9.14
N PRO A 9 -3.98 13.81 10.08
CA PRO A 9 -4.97 14.69 10.69
C PRO A 9 -5.65 15.66 9.71
N ASP A 10 -5.01 15.98 8.60
CA ASP A 10 -5.56 16.79 7.50
C ASP A 10 -6.47 15.98 6.56
N GLY A 11 -6.55 14.65 6.74
CA GLY A 11 -7.37 13.75 5.93
C GLY A 11 -6.62 13.10 4.76
N CYS A 12 -5.35 13.45 4.51
CA CYS A 12 -4.50 12.73 3.59
C CYS A 12 -4.25 11.29 4.06
N GLN A 13 -4.05 10.41 3.08
CA GLN A 13 -3.88 8.99 3.30
C GLN A 13 -2.54 8.55 2.72
N THR A 14 -1.81 7.77 3.50
CA THR A 14 -0.55 7.17 3.08
C THR A 14 -0.71 5.67 3.10
N PHE A 15 -0.70 5.05 1.93
CA PHE A 15 -0.71 3.60 1.76
C PHE A 15 0.71 3.12 1.47
N CYS A 16 1.30 2.37 2.40
CA CYS A 16 2.70 1.94 2.30
C CYS A 16 2.88 0.51 2.83
N LEU A 17 4.07 -0.06 2.65
CA LEU A 17 4.39 -1.39 3.15
C LEU A 17 4.65 -1.35 4.67
N ALA A 18 4.26 -2.39 5.39
CA ALA A 18 4.52 -2.52 6.83
C ALA A 18 6.00 -2.82 7.14
N ASP A 19 6.72 -3.33 6.14
CA ASP A 19 8.14 -3.71 6.22
C ASP A 19 9.07 -2.51 5.98
N ALA A 20 10.39 -2.76 5.99
CA ALA A 20 11.43 -1.74 5.81
C ALA A 20 11.26 -0.89 4.53
N HIS A 21 10.65 -1.45 3.49
CA HIS A 21 10.34 -0.73 2.26
C HIS A 21 9.36 0.44 2.46
N GLY A 22 8.51 0.40 3.48
CA GLY A 22 7.61 1.50 3.83
C GLY A 22 8.15 2.46 4.89
N ASP A 23 9.31 2.20 5.48
CA ASP A 23 9.90 3.07 6.51
C ASP A 23 10.11 4.50 6.02
N GLY A 24 10.47 4.67 4.75
CA GLY A 24 10.61 5.99 4.13
C GLY A 24 9.31 6.78 4.18
N ALA A 25 8.18 6.15 3.83
CA ALA A 25 6.86 6.76 3.90
C ALA A 25 6.43 7.01 5.36
N ARG A 26 6.64 6.02 6.25
CA ARG A 26 6.28 6.15 7.67
C ARG A 26 7.03 7.27 8.39
N ARG A 27 8.26 7.56 8.00
CA ARG A 27 9.05 8.68 8.54
C ARG A 27 8.49 10.06 8.14
N LEU A 28 7.71 10.14 7.07
CA LEU A 28 7.09 11.38 6.61
C LEU A 28 5.72 11.63 7.23
N LEU A 29 5.13 10.63 7.89
CA LEU A 29 3.83 10.75 8.53
C LEU A 29 3.86 11.79 9.65
N HIS A 30 2.76 12.55 9.76
CA HIS A 30 2.53 13.39 10.92
C HIS A 30 2.49 12.55 12.21
N GLU A 31 2.95 13.12 13.33
CA GLU A 31 2.94 12.47 14.67
C GLU A 31 1.54 12.02 15.16
N LYS A 32 0.49 12.53 14.52
CA LYS A 32 -0.94 12.23 14.82
C LYS A 32 -1.56 11.32 13.76
N ALA A 33 -0.79 10.88 12.77
CA ALA A 33 -1.25 9.91 11.80
C ALA A 33 -1.68 8.64 12.53
N LYS A 34 -2.80 8.07 12.08
CA LYS A 34 -3.36 6.85 12.66
C LYS A 34 -3.36 5.76 11.63
N LEU A 35 -2.91 4.58 12.04
CA LEU A 35 -3.13 3.38 11.27
C LEU A 35 -4.62 3.04 11.31
N ILE A 36 -5.28 3.11 10.15
CA ILE A 36 -6.72 2.85 10.05
C ILE A 36 -7.02 1.50 9.44
N TRP A 37 -6.08 0.93 8.68
CA TRP A 37 -6.28 -0.34 8.00
C TRP A 37 -4.96 -1.02 7.65
N GLU A 38 -4.99 -2.35 7.62
CA GLU A 38 -3.85 -3.19 7.29
C GLU A 38 -4.33 -4.34 6.40
N VAL A 39 -3.54 -4.69 5.38
CA VAL A 39 -3.92 -5.73 4.43
C VAL A 39 -2.72 -6.49 3.91
N GLU A 40 -2.88 -7.81 3.76
CA GLU A 40 -1.88 -8.64 3.09
C GLU A 40 -2.19 -8.73 1.59
N ALA A 41 -1.17 -8.53 0.78
CA ALA A 41 -1.26 -8.61 -0.67
C ALA A 41 -0.06 -9.34 -1.25
N GLU A 42 -0.29 -10.02 -2.37
CA GLU A 42 0.73 -10.81 -3.06
C GLU A 42 1.50 -9.99 -4.10
N SER A 43 0.90 -8.90 -4.60
CA SER A 43 1.49 -7.96 -5.55
C SER A 43 0.93 -6.55 -5.33
N HIS A 44 1.54 -5.55 -5.99
CA HIS A 44 1.08 -4.16 -5.91
C HIS A 44 -0.34 -4.00 -6.45
N PHE A 45 -0.66 -4.67 -7.55
CA PHE A 45 -2.01 -4.70 -8.11
C PHE A 45 -3.03 -5.17 -7.09
N VAL A 46 -2.77 -6.30 -6.43
CA VAL A 46 -3.69 -6.86 -5.41
C VAL A 46 -3.84 -5.90 -4.23
N ALA A 47 -2.75 -5.24 -3.80
CA ALA A 47 -2.81 -4.25 -2.72
C ALA A 47 -3.69 -3.06 -3.11
N MET A 48 -3.49 -2.51 -4.30
CA MET A 48 -4.26 -1.38 -4.83
C MET A 48 -5.72 -1.73 -5.07
N THR A 49 -6.03 -2.92 -5.59
CA THR A 49 -7.43 -3.39 -5.75
C THR A 49 -8.14 -3.46 -4.40
N LYS A 50 -7.49 -4.04 -3.37
CA LYS A 50 -8.09 -4.10 -2.03
C LYS A 50 -8.25 -2.71 -1.41
N TYR A 51 -7.28 -1.83 -1.62
CA TYR A 51 -7.35 -0.44 -1.16
C TYR A 51 -8.51 0.32 -1.82
N TYR A 52 -8.67 0.24 -3.14
CA TYR A 52 -9.80 0.85 -3.85
C TYR A 52 -11.15 0.31 -3.37
N SER A 53 -11.24 -1.00 -3.13
CA SER A 53 -12.44 -1.61 -2.57
C SER A 53 -12.73 -1.15 -1.14
N TYR A 54 -11.70 -0.94 -0.30
CA TYR A 54 -11.86 -0.41 1.05
C TYR A 54 -12.34 1.04 1.05
N MET A 55 -11.85 1.83 0.09
CA MET A 55 -12.21 3.24 -0.08
C MET A 55 -13.54 3.46 -0.82
N ASP A 56 -14.19 2.38 -1.27
CA ASP A 56 -15.41 2.43 -2.10
C ASP A 56 -15.22 3.23 -3.40
N TRP A 57 -14.00 3.21 -3.96
CA TRP A 57 -13.66 3.91 -5.21
C TRP A 57 -13.95 3.09 -6.47
N GLY A 58 -14.35 1.82 -6.32
CA GLY A 58 -14.64 0.90 -7.41
C GLY A 58 -13.46 0.01 -7.79
N GLU A 59 -13.38 -0.38 -9.06
CA GLU A 59 -12.34 -1.28 -9.55
C GLU A 59 -11.05 -0.52 -9.86
N TYR A 60 -9.93 -1.00 -9.32
CA TYR A 60 -8.61 -0.49 -9.66
C TYR A 60 -8.21 -0.97 -11.06
N GLN A 61 -7.82 -0.03 -11.93
CA GLN A 61 -7.22 -0.32 -13.23
C GLN A 61 -5.81 0.26 -13.27
N THR A 62 -4.88 -0.48 -13.88
CA THR A 62 -3.51 -0.03 -14.11
C THR A 62 -3.19 -0.08 -15.61
N ASP A 63 -2.46 0.92 -16.08
CA ASP A 63 -1.87 0.95 -17.42
C ASP A 63 -0.60 0.09 -17.53
N PHE A 64 -0.05 -0.39 -16.40
CA PHE A 64 1.20 -1.18 -16.33
C PHE A 64 1.02 -2.54 -15.64
N PRO A 65 0.12 -3.41 -16.14
CA PRO A 65 -0.19 -4.69 -15.51
C PRO A 65 1.05 -5.59 -15.36
N GLU A 66 2.01 -5.51 -16.30
CA GLU A 66 3.24 -6.30 -16.27
C GLU A 66 4.13 -6.00 -15.05
N GLN A 67 4.04 -4.80 -14.46
CA GLN A 67 4.81 -4.42 -13.27
C GLN A 67 3.98 -4.58 -12.00
N ASP A 68 2.71 -4.17 -12.05
CA ASP A 68 1.85 -4.19 -10.87
C ASP A 68 1.44 -5.61 -10.47
N GLN A 69 1.34 -6.53 -11.43
CA GLN A 69 0.99 -7.93 -11.16
C GLN A 69 2.19 -8.78 -10.75
N ILE A 70 3.42 -8.23 -10.76
CA ILE A 70 4.62 -8.94 -10.29
C ILE A 70 4.42 -9.29 -8.81
N PRO A 71 4.45 -10.58 -8.47
CA PRO A 71 4.32 -10.98 -7.08
C PRO A 71 5.56 -10.57 -6.30
N TYR A 72 5.35 -10.11 -5.08
CA TYR A 72 6.44 -9.71 -4.19
C TYR A 72 7.38 -10.86 -3.78
N THR A 73 6.98 -12.10 -4.07
CA THR A 73 7.81 -13.29 -3.89
C THR A 73 8.89 -13.44 -4.96
N GLU A 74 8.86 -12.63 -6.02
CA GLU A 74 9.95 -12.62 -7.00
C GLU A 74 11.26 -12.06 -6.42
N PRO A 75 12.40 -12.70 -6.74
CA PRO A 75 13.69 -12.39 -6.14
C PRO A 75 14.21 -10.97 -6.44
N GLY A 76 13.62 -10.25 -7.41
CA GLY A 76 13.95 -8.84 -7.70
C GLY A 76 13.41 -7.83 -6.69
N TRP A 77 12.55 -8.27 -5.75
CA TRP A 77 12.00 -7.43 -4.68
C TRP A 77 12.71 -7.64 -3.33
N SER A 78 13.42 -8.76 -3.18
CA SER A 78 14.20 -9.05 -1.98
C SER A 78 15.62 -8.50 -2.13
N VAL A 79 15.92 -7.47 -1.34
CA VAL A 79 17.20 -6.77 -1.06
C VAL A 79 17.51 -5.47 -1.80
#